data_AF-A0A084AV33-F1
#
_entry.id   AF-A0A084AV33-F1
#
_cell.length_a   1.000
_cell.length_b   1.000
_cell.length_c   1.000
_cell.angle_alpha   90.00
_cell.angle_beta   90.00
_cell.angle_gamma   90.00
#
_symmetry.space_group_name_H-M   'P 1'
#
loop_
_entity.id
_entity.type
_entity.pdbx_description
1 polymer ?
#
loop_
_entity_poly.entity_id
_entity_poly.type
_entity_poly.pdbx_seq_one_letter_code
_entity_poly.pdbx_strand_id
1 'polypeptide(L)'
;MSSRRSKTKADKAASPAAPRQAKPQDANYKKHEADLINLANKAKANTWDKKAVQQTYIVFKALTLIALLATYSNVSQLALSPVYGSIPSAIYHYKLTIAGCFIGWSTNVILNDNLPIKTEEILPVYALTIPAIQAILYGFSDQLGPRWGPVVTEALTLGPVTILSAATIADYLTQIEIGWLPSSIAESLPGIASWGILRLAEKEVAGFLSSHVGTAFVYTRLGLELVLAGLYTIFAPSRWVLLALPALFHTAFLNPHVQTTTAMASLQEALTAQNITLIDRQESVTGYISVIENSAIGWRLMRCDHSLLGGEWVYIRGVPIPVKEPVYSVFLMLEAVRLVETEVPVADKNAKALVIGLGVGTTPTALVDHGINTTVVEIDPVVHDFAVRHFGLRENNPAVLEDAVSYTTKLVKEAPETYDYIVHDVFTGGAEPVDLFTLEFLQGLNSLLKPEGVIAINYAGDFRLPAPRVVVRTILEVFPACRVFRESAADEETADKQGQDFINTVIFCRKIDAPLTFRPAVEADYLKTRGRAIYLEPKFEVDVQELLGAQDEWGILRKNRTEMMAEWHVTSATGHWRIMRQVVPPRVWELW
;
A
#
# COMPACT_ATOMS: atom_id res chain seq x y z
N MET A 1 -83.75 -10.10 -56.57
CA MET A 1 -83.10 -9.61 -57.82
C MET A 1 -83.36 -8.11 -57.94
N SER A 2 -82.47 -7.21 -58.29
CA SER A 2 -81.04 -7.30 -58.65
C SER A 2 -80.44 -5.87 -58.70
N SER A 3 -79.29 -5.72 -58.06
CA SER A 3 -78.06 -4.99 -58.44
C SER A 3 -78.03 -3.57 -59.07
N ARG A 4 -77.23 -2.70 -58.39
CA ARG A 4 -75.97 -2.01 -58.81
C ARG A 4 -75.90 -0.94 -59.94
N ARG A 5 -75.40 0.23 -59.47
CA ARG A 5 -74.23 1.07 -59.91
C ARG A 5 -74.34 2.04 -61.12
N SER A 6 -74.36 3.34 -60.74
CA SER A 6 -73.53 4.51 -61.14
C SER A 6 -72.90 4.64 -62.55
N LYS A 7 -72.98 5.85 -63.15
CA LYS A 7 -71.89 6.85 -63.24
C LYS A 7 -72.31 8.16 -63.94
N THR A 8 -71.71 9.25 -63.44
CA THR A 8 -71.42 10.64 -63.92
C THR A 8 -71.52 10.95 -65.44
N LYS A 9 -71.77 12.19 -65.95
CA LYS A 9 -71.22 13.54 -65.62
C LYS A 9 -71.85 14.68 -66.47
N ALA A 10 -71.60 15.94 -66.06
CA ALA A 10 -71.53 17.22 -66.82
C ALA A 10 -72.86 17.91 -67.23
N ASP A 11 -73.00 19.24 -67.33
CA ASP A 11 -72.31 20.46 -66.83
C ASP A 11 -73.27 21.62 -67.16
N LYS A 12 -73.33 22.70 -66.37
CA LYS A 12 -73.75 24.03 -66.84
C LYS A 12 -73.22 25.16 -65.94
N ALA A 13 -72.65 26.16 -66.59
CA ALA A 13 -71.90 27.28 -66.04
C ALA A 13 -72.78 28.39 -65.41
N ALA A 14 -72.22 29.13 -64.46
CA ALA A 14 -72.72 30.42 -63.96
C ALA A 14 -71.57 31.40 -63.65
N SER A 15 -71.85 32.69 -63.83
CA SER A 15 -71.01 33.90 -63.75
C SER A 15 -70.15 34.11 -62.49
N PRO A 16 -69.11 34.99 -62.57
CA PRO A 16 -68.12 35.17 -61.50
C PRO A 16 -68.63 36.05 -60.36
N ALA A 17 -68.46 35.59 -59.12
CA ALA A 17 -68.70 36.36 -57.91
C ALA A 17 -67.39 36.88 -57.31
N ALA A 18 -67.45 38.11 -56.80
CA ALA A 18 -66.38 38.86 -56.15
C ALA A 18 -65.71 38.12 -54.97
N PRO A 19 -64.44 38.43 -54.63
CA PRO A 19 -63.69 37.72 -53.61
C PRO A 19 -64.25 38.00 -52.20
N ARG A 20 -64.60 36.92 -51.49
CA ARG A 20 -64.98 36.97 -50.07
C ARG A 20 -63.77 37.36 -49.23
N GLN A 21 -63.82 38.54 -48.61
CA GLN A 21 -62.92 38.91 -47.51
C GLN A 21 -63.12 37.93 -46.35
N ALA A 22 -62.04 37.24 -45.95
CA ALA A 22 -62.00 36.43 -44.74
C ALA A 22 -62.18 37.34 -43.51
N LYS A 23 -63.02 36.93 -42.57
CA LYS A 23 -63.31 37.70 -41.35
C LYS A 23 -62.01 37.86 -40.50
N PRO A 24 -61.80 39.01 -39.82
CA PRO A 24 -60.60 39.30 -39.02
C PRO A 24 -60.34 38.39 -37.80
N GLN A 25 -61.27 37.47 -37.48
CA GLN A 25 -61.19 36.63 -36.27
C GLN A 25 -60.32 35.37 -36.43
N ASP A 26 -60.18 34.81 -37.64
CA ASP A 26 -59.45 33.54 -37.86
C ASP A 26 -57.91 33.68 -37.77
N ALA A 27 -57.37 34.83 -38.21
CA ALA A 27 -55.93 35.07 -38.17
C ALA A 27 -55.42 35.33 -36.74
N ASN A 28 -56.26 35.93 -35.90
CA ASN A 28 -55.93 36.22 -34.51
C ASN A 28 -55.97 34.94 -33.64
N TYR A 29 -56.89 34.02 -33.95
CA TYR A 29 -57.02 32.73 -33.28
C TYR A 29 -55.80 31.82 -33.54
N LYS A 30 -55.38 31.69 -34.80
CA LYS A 30 -54.18 30.91 -35.18
C LYS A 30 -52.88 31.47 -34.59
N LYS A 31 -52.79 32.80 -34.44
CA LYS A 31 -51.64 33.44 -33.79
C LYS A 31 -51.63 33.17 -32.29
N HIS A 32 -52.79 33.23 -31.63
CA HIS A 32 -52.93 32.85 -30.22
C HIS A 32 -52.59 31.38 -29.96
N GLU A 33 -53.04 30.47 -30.83
CA GLU A 33 -52.73 29.04 -30.74
C GLU A 33 -51.23 28.78 -30.93
N ALA A 34 -50.58 29.44 -31.89
CA ALA A 34 -49.14 29.37 -32.09
C ALA A 34 -48.36 29.92 -30.88
N ASP A 35 -48.80 31.04 -30.29
CA ASP A 35 -48.19 31.62 -29.09
C ASP A 35 -48.36 30.72 -27.86
N LEU A 36 -49.52 30.07 -27.69
CA LEU A 36 -49.76 29.07 -26.64
C LEU A 36 -48.89 27.83 -26.79
N ILE A 37 -48.72 27.32 -28.02
CA ILE A 37 -47.81 26.20 -28.32
C ILE A 37 -46.36 26.61 -28.03
N ASN A 38 -45.96 27.83 -28.40
CA ASN A 38 -44.61 28.34 -28.16
C ASN A 38 -44.34 28.53 -26.65
N LEU A 39 -45.33 29.03 -25.89
CA LEU A 39 -45.27 29.11 -24.42
C LEU A 39 -45.22 27.72 -23.76
N ALA A 40 -46.00 26.76 -24.24
CA ALA A 40 -45.97 25.38 -23.74
C ALA A 40 -44.63 24.69 -24.06
N ASN A 41 -44.05 24.94 -25.24
CA ASN A 41 -42.73 24.43 -25.60
C ASN A 41 -41.61 25.10 -24.79
N LYS A 42 -41.67 26.41 -24.56
CA LYS A 42 -40.74 27.13 -23.65
C LYS A 42 -40.88 26.67 -22.21
N ALA A 43 -42.10 26.40 -21.73
CA ALA A 43 -42.36 25.87 -20.40
C ALA A 43 -41.82 24.44 -20.27
N LYS A 44 -42.02 23.58 -21.27
CA LYS A 44 -41.45 22.22 -21.32
C LYS A 44 -39.92 22.25 -21.38
N ALA A 45 -39.33 23.10 -22.23
CA ALA A 45 -37.88 23.27 -22.31
C ALA A 45 -37.29 23.75 -20.98
N ASN A 46 -37.87 24.79 -20.36
CA ASN A 46 -37.48 25.25 -19.02
C ASN A 46 -37.64 24.18 -17.93
N THR A 47 -38.62 23.28 -18.06
CA THR A 47 -38.83 22.16 -17.13
C THR A 47 -37.79 21.06 -17.34
N TRP A 48 -37.44 20.79 -18.60
CA TRP A 48 -36.43 19.80 -18.98
C TRP A 48 -35.03 20.25 -18.57
N ASP A 49 -34.68 21.52 -18.82
CA ASP A 49 -33.41 22.11 -18.42
C ASP A 49 -33.26 22.10 -16.88
N LYS A 50 -34.31 22.47 -16.14
CA LYS A 50 -34.30 22.39 -14.67
C LYS A 50 -34.16 20.96 -14.16
N LYS A 51 -34.86 19.99 -14.75
CA LYS A 51 -34.76 18.57 -14.39
C LYS A 51 -33.38 18.01 -14.71
N ALA A 52 -32.81 18.37 -15.85
CA ALA A 52 -31.46 17.96 -16.25
C ALA A 52 -30.40 18.55 -15.31
N VAL A 53 -30.50 19.83 -14.95
CA VAL A 53 -29.60 20.47 -13.97
C VAL A 53 -29.71 19.79 -12.60
N GLN A 54 -30.93 19.51 -12.13
CA GLN A 54 -31.14 18.81 -10.86
C GLN A 54 -30.57 17.40 -10.87
N GLN A 55 -30.82 16.61 -11.91
CA GLN A 55 -30.24 15.26 -12.03
C GLN A 55 -28.71 15.31 -12.11
N THR A 56 -28.15 16.26 -12.85
CA THR A 56 -26.69 16.45 -12.95
C THR A 56 -26.09 16.80 -11.58
N TYR A 57 -26.75 17.67 -10.81
CA TYR A 57 -26.32 18.02 -9.47
C TYR A 57 -26.35 16.83 -8.50
N ILE A 58 -27.41 16.00 -8.55
CA ILE A 58 -27.53 14.78 -7.75
C ILE A 58 -26.39 13.79 -8.07
N VAL A 59 -26.14 13.55 -9.36
CA VAL A 59 -25.04 12.69 -9.80
C VAL A 59 -23.69 13.25 -9.36
N PHE A 60 -23.48 14.56 -9.47
CA PHE A 60 -22.26 15.22 -9.01
C PHE A 60 -22.02 15.02 -7.50
N LYS A 61 -23.05 15.18 -6.65
CA LYS A 61 -22.93 14.91 -5.21
C LYS A 61 -22.59 13.45 -4.93
N ALA A 62 -23.27 12.51 -5.60
CA ALA A 62 -22.99 11.08 -5.46
C ALA A 62 -21.55 10.73 -5.86
N LEU A 63 -21.08 11.21 -7.02
CA LEU A 63 -19.71 10.98 -7.49
C LEU A 63 -18.67 11.60 -6.55
N THR A 64 -18.94 12.79 -6.02
CA THR A 64 -18.05 13.44 -5.04
C THR A 64 -17.92 12.58 -3.78
N LEU A 65 -19.04 12.09 -3.24
CA LEU A 65 -19.04 11.23 -2.06
C LEU A 65 -18.39 9.87 -2.31
N ILE A 66 -18.56 9.29 -3.51
CA ILE A 66 -17.84 8.07 -3.92
C ILE A 66 -16.32 8.32 -3.93
N ALA A 67 -15.87 9.46 -4.48
CA ALA A 67 -14.45 9.82 -4.50
C ALA A 67 -13.89 10.04 -3.09
N LEU A 68 -14.65 10.69 -2.20
CA LEU A 68 -14.27 10.85 -0.78
C LEU A 68 -14.15 9.49 -0.08
N LEU A 69 -15.12 8.60 -0.27
CA LEU A 69 -15.10 7.25 0.31
C LEU A 69 -13.94 6.42 -0.22
N ALA A 70 -13.68 6.46 -1.54
CA ALA A 70 -12.55 5.80 -2.17
C ALA A 70 -11.20 6.25 -1.57
N THR A 71 -11.10 7.55 -1.32
CA THR A 71 -9.91 8.13 -0.70
C THR A 71 -9.79 7.68 0.75
N TYR A 72 -10.87 7.73 1.53
CA TYR A 72 -10.85 7.32 2.92
C TYR A 72 -10.57 5.82 3.10
N SER A 73 -11.05 4.96 2.20
CA SER A 73 -10.72 3.53 2.20
C SER A 73 -9.21 3.29 2.12
N ASN A 74 -8.51 3.97 1.21
CA ASN A 74 -7.05 3.88 1.12
C ASN A 74 -6.35 4.46 2.35
N VAL A 75 -6.79 5.63 2.82
CA VAL A 75 -6.22 6.30 4.00
C VAL A 75 -6.39 5.46 5.27
N SER A 76 -7.52 4.78 5.43
CA SER A 76 -7.76 3.85 6.54
C SER A 76 -6.71 2.73 6.58
N GLN A 77 -6.45 2.05 5.47
CA GLN A 77 -5.42 1.01 5.43
C GLN A 77 -4.03 1.55 5.75
N LEU A 78 -3.69 2.74 5.24
CA LEU A 78 -2.43 3.39 5.56
C LEU A 78 -2.33 3.69 7.06
N ALA A 79 -3.37 4.28 7.67
CA ALA A 79 -3.38 4.60 9.10
C ALA A 79 -3.16 3.38 10.00
N LEU A 80 -3.62 2.19 9.58
CA LEU A 80 -3.47 0.95 10.34
C LEU A 80 -2.08 0.30 10.22
N SER A 81 -1.33 0.59 9.15
CA SER A 81 -0.09 -0.14 8.84
C SER A 81 1.03 -0.03 9.90
N PRO A 82 1.23 1.10 10.62
CA PRO A 82 2.27 1.17 11.64
C PRO A 82 2.06 0.25 12.85
N VAL A 83 0.80 -0.11 13.13
CA VAL A 83 0.40 -0.92 14.30
C VAL A 83 0.16 -2.37 13.95
N TYR A 84 -0.38 -2.63 12.76
CA TYR A 84 -0.80 -3.96 12.32
C TYR A 84 0.02 -4.51 11.14
N GLY A 85 0.79 -3.68 10.46
CA GLY A 85 1.43 -4.00 9.17
C GLY A 85 0.47 -3.77 8.00
N SER A 86 1.02 -3.51 6.81
CA SER A 86 0.22 -3.25 5.60
C SER A 86 -0.55 -4.49 5.13
N ILE A 87 0.11 -5.66 5.12
CA ILE A 87 -0.51 -6.92 4.71
C ILE A 87 -1.63 -7.35 5.67
N PRO A 88 -1.42 -7.40 7.02
CA PRO A 88 -2.49 -7.77 7.93
C PRO A 88 -3.69 -6.83 7.88
N SER A 89 -3.46 -5.52 7.70
CA SER A 89 -4.51 -4.52 7.52
C SER A 89 -5.39 -4.78 6.30
N ALA A 90 -4.82 -5.30 5.21
CA ALA A 90 -5.53 -5.54 3.96
C ALA A 90 -6.41 -6.81 3.95
N ILE A 91 -6.18 -7.79 4.84
CA ILE A 91 -6.81 -9.14 4.80
C ILE A 91 -8.35 -9.06 4.71
N TYR A 92 -8.95 -8.24 5.56
CA TYR A 92 -10.41 -8.12 5.68
C TYR A 92 -10.96 -6.79 5.19
N HIS A 93 -10.10 -5.84 4.81
CA HIS A 93 -10.48 -4.50 4.41
C HIS A 93 -11.51 -4.49 3.25
N TYR A 94 -11.25 -5.27 2.20
CA TYR A 94 -12.18 -5.40 1.07
C TYR A 94 -13.55 -5.94 1.50
N LYS A 95 -13.55 -6.96 2.37
CA LYS A 95 -14.78 -7.60 2.88
C LYS A 95 -15.59 -6.62 3.75
N LEU A 96 -14.90 -5.79 4.53
CA LEU A 96 -15.54 -4.78 5.36
C LEU A 96 -16.14 -3.65 4.50
N THR A 97 -15.41 -3.20 3.48
CA THR A 97 -15.88 -2.14 2.57
C THR A 97 -17.10 -2.59 1.77
N ILE A 98 -17.09 -3.80 1.20
CA ILE A 98 -18.26 -4.33 0.48
C ILE A 98 -19.46 -4.57 1.41
N ALA A 99 -19.22 -5.11 2.62
CA ALA A 99 -20.28 -5.30 3.61
C ALA A 99 -20.89 -3.96 4.04
N GLY A 100 -20.06 -2.95 4.32
CA GLY A 100 -20.49 -1.60 4.66
C GLY A 100 -21.32 -0.95 3.54
N CYS A 101 -20.86 -1.07 2.29
CA CYS A 101 -21.60 -0.57 1.12
C CYS A 101 -22.95 -1.25 0.98
N PHE A 102 -22.99 -2.57 1.11
CA PHE A 102 -24.23 -3.36 1.02
C PHE A 102 -25.20 -2.98 2.14
N ILE A 103 -24.74 -2.94 3.39
CA ILE A 103 -25.56 -2.57 4.54
C ILE A 103 -26.11 -1.15 4.34
N GLY A 104 -25.25 -0.18 4.04
CA GLY A 104 -25.66 1.21 3.83
C GLY A 104 -26.70 1.36 2.71
N TRP A 105 -26.45 0.74 1.56
CA TRP A 105 -27.39 0.79 0.43
C TRP A 105 -28.73 0.13 0.76
N SER A 106 -28.71 -1.05 1.37
CA SER A 106 -29.92 -1.84 1.66
C SER A 106 -30.78 -1.28 2.80
N THR A 107 -30.19 -0.47 3.69
CA THR A 107 -30.85 0.05 4.89
C THR A 107 -31.05 1.56 4.87
N ASN A 108 -30.78 2.24 3.75
CA ASN A 108 -30.85 3.71 3.64
C ASN A 108 -32.20 4.29 4.12
N VAL A 109 -33.32 3.66 3.73
CA VAL A 109 -34.67 4.07 4.16
C VAL A 109 -34.85 3.90 5.66
N ILE A 110 -34.45 2.74 6.20
CA ILE A 110 -34.55 2.44 7.64
C ILE A 110 -33.71 3.43 8.46
N LEU A 111 -32.49 3.74 8.00
CA LEU A 111 -31.60 4.69 8.65
C LEU A 111 -32.21 6.08 8.67
N ASN A 112 -32.77 6.55 7.55
CA ASN A 112 -33.41 7.87 7.48
C ASN A 112 -34.69 7.99 8.29
N ASP A 113 -35.48 6.92 8.37
CA ASP A 113 -36.75 6.93 9.10
C ASP A 113 -36.57 6.83 10.63
N ASN A 114 -35.48 6.19 11.09
CA ASN A 114 -35.27 5.89 12.52
C ASN A 114 -34.18 6.75 13.18
N LEU A 115 -33.27 7.37 12.43
CA LEU A 115 -32.25 8.23 13.02
C LEU A 115 -32.78 9.66 13.21
N PRO A 116 -32.49 10.29 14.37
CA PRO A 116 -32.88 11.69 14.60
C PRO A 116 -32.07 12.70 13.77
N ILE A 117 -31.00 12.25 13.12
CA ILE A 117 -30.08 13.05 12.31
C ILE A 117 -29.94 12.34 10.95
N LYS A 118 -29.98 13.10 9.86
CA LYS A 118 -29.80 12.54 8.52
C LYS A 118 -28.43 11.88 8.38
N THR A 119 -28.35 10.77 7.65
CA THR A 119 -27.11 10.05 7.37
C THR A 119 -25.99 10.97 6.85
N GLU A 120 -26.32 11.86 5.90
CA GLU A 120 -25.42 12.88 5.35
C GLU A 120 -24.84 13.81 6.44
N GLU A 121 -25.65 14.24 7.42
CA GLU A 121 -25.23 15.16 8.48
C GLU A 121 -24.36 14.49 9.57
N ILE A 122 -24.35 13.15 9.63
CA ILE A 122 -23.54 12.36 10.57
C ILE A 122 -22.11 12.15 10.03
N LEU A 123 -21.96 12.03 8.70
CA LEU A 123 -20.68 11.79 8.03
C LEU A 123 -19.52 12.66 8.55
N PRO A 124 -19.62 14.01 8.55
CA PRO A 124 -18.51 14.83 9.02
C PRO A 124 -18.22 14.66 10.51
N VAL A 125 -19.25 14.44 11.33
CA VAL A 125 -19.08 14.22 12.78
C VAL A 125 -18.23 12.97 13.00
N TYR A 126 -18.58 11.87 12.31
CA TYR A 126 -17.84 10.62 12.44
C TYR A 126 -16.42 10.74 11.89
N ALA A 127 -16.25 11.32 10.69
CA ALA A 127 -14.95 11.54 10.07
C ALA A 127 -13.98 12.31 10.98
N LEU A 128 -14.46 13.33 11.70
CA LEU A 128 -13.66 14.12 12.65
C LEU A 128 -13.27 13.34 13.91
N THR A 129 -13.98 12.26 14.25
CA THR A 129 -13.70 11.44 15.45
C THR A 129 -12.75 10.28 15.21
N ILE A 130 -12.53 9.88 13.95
CA ILE A 130 -11.76 8.69 13.58
C ILE A 130 -10.34 8.66 14.19
N PRO A 131 -9.52 9.72 14.09
CA PRO A 131 -8.16 9.67 14.62
C PRO A 131 -8.11 9.45 16.15
N ALA A 132 -9.10 9.94 16.88
CA ALA A 132 -9.21 9.73 18.32
C ALA A 132 -9.64 8.29 18.64
N ILE A 133 -10.57 7.73 17.87
CA ILE A 133 -11.00 6.32 18.01
C ILE A 133 -9.82 5.38 17.74
N GLN A 134 -9.09 5.61 16.64
CA GLN A 134 -7.91 4.81 16.30
C GLN A 134 -6.83 4.85 17.39
N ALA A 135 -6.46 6.03 17.89
CA ALA A 135 -5.47 6.17 18.95
C ALA A 135 -5.84 5.36 20.21
N ILE A 136 -7.13 5.26 20.54
CA ILE A 136 -7.62 4.43 21.64
C ILE A 136 -7.50 2.94 21.28
N LEU A 137 -7.99 2.54 20.10
CA LEU A 137 -8.04 1.13 19.68
C LEU A 137 -6.65 0.53 19.45
N TYR A 138 -5.66 1.32 19.03
CA TYR A 138 -4.28 0.87 18.92
C TYR A 138 -3.72 0.38 20.26
N GLY A 139 -4.13 0.97 21.40
CA GLY A 139 -3.76 0.50 22.74
C GLY A 139 -4.24 -0.91 23.09
N PHE A 140 -5.13 -1.50 22.29
CA PHE A 140 -5.61 -2.88 22.43
C PHE A 140 -5.05 -3.81 21.33
N SER A 141 -4.13 -3.29 20.50
CA SER A 141 -3.61 -4.02 19.33
C SER A 141 -2.93 -5.33 19.69
N ASP A 142 -2.26 -5.41 20.84
CA ASP A 142 -1.61 -6.63 21.31
C ASP A 142 -2.60 -7.75 21.63
N GLN A 143 -3.73 -7.42 22.26
CA GLN A 143 -4.77 -8.40 22.63
C GLN A 143 -5.60 -8.82 21.41
N LEU A 144 -5.88 -7.89 20.50
CA LEU A 144 -6.66 -8.16 19.29
C LEU A 144 -5.82 -8.88 18.22
N GLY A 145 -4.51 -8.67 18.24
CA GLY A 145 -3.57 -9.27 17.30
C GLY A 145 -3.74 -8.77 15.86
N PRO A 146 -2.98 -9.35 14.91
CA PRO A 146 -2.88 -8.87 13.53
C PRO A 146 -4.10 -9.21 12.67
N ARG A 147 -4.97 -10.13 13.11
CA ARG A 147 -6.18 -10.53 12.36
C ARG A 147 -7.41 -9.75 12.79
N TRP A 148 -7.68 -9.67 14.10
CA TRP A 148 -8.87 -9.00 14.62
C TRP A 148 -8.64 -7.52 14.91
N GLY A 149 -7.41 -7.09 15.18
CA GLY A 149 -7.06 -5.69 15.40
C GLY A 149 -7.51 -4.77 14.26
N PRO A 150 -7.11 -5.03 13.01
CA PRO A 150 -7.59 -4.27 11.85
C PRO A 150 -9.10 -4.29 11.72
N VAL A 151 -9.73 -5.46 11.83
CA VAL A 151 -11.18 -5.64 11.69
C VAL A 151 -11.95 -4.80 12.70
N VAL A 152 -11.58 -4.86 13.98
CA VAL A 152 -12.24 -4.09 15.05
C VAL A 152 -12.00 -2.59 14.85
N THR A 153 -10.79 -2.20 14.49
CA THR A 153 -10.45 -0.80 14.25
C THR A 153 -11.26 -0.22 13.10
N GLU A 154 -11.29 -0.90 11.94
CA GLU A 154 -12.05 -0.45 10.78
C GLU A 154 -13.56 -0.54 11.00
N ALA A 155 -14.07 -1.55 11.72
CA ALA A 155 -15.50 -1.66 12.03
C ALA A 155 -16.01 -0.50 12.90
N LEU A 156 -15.11 0.15 13.66
CA LEU A 156 -15.39 1.33 14.48
C LEU A 156 -14.87 2.64 13.86
N THR A 157 -14.38 2.62 12.62
CA THR A 157 -13.85 3.81 11.92
C THR A 157 -14.35 3.87 10.48
N LEU A 158 -13.71 3.18 9.54
CA LEU A 158 -14.09 3.16 8.13
C LEU A 158 -15.49 2.57 7.89
N GLY A 159 -15.89 1.55 8.64
CA GLY A 159 -17.17 0.85 8.48
C GLY A 159 -18.36 1.79 8.55
N PRO A 160 -18.53 2.58 9.63
CA PRO A 160 -19.62 3.54 9.73
C PRO A 160 -19.56 4.63 8.66
N VAL A 161 -18.38 5.13 8.28
CA VAL A 161 -18.25 6.07 7.15
C VAL A 161 -18.73 5.44 5.84
N THR A 162 -18.38 4.17 5.60
CA THR A 162 -18.80 3.40 4.42
C THR A 162 -20.31 3.20 4.39
N ILE A 163 -20.91 2.78 5.51
CA ILE A 163 -22.36 2.56 5.64
C ILE A 163 -23.12 3.88 5.41
N LEU A 164 -22.72 4.95 6.10
CA LEU A 164 -23.38 6.26 5.98
C LEU A 164 -23.20 6.86 4.58
N SER A 165 -22.03 6.70 3.97
CA SER A 165 -21.76 7.18 2.61
C SER A 165 -22.61 6.43 1.60
N ALA A 166 -22.65 5.10 1.67
CA ALA A 166 -23.45 4.27 0.78
C ALA A 166 -24.96 4.53 0.93
N ALA A 167 -25.44 4.72 2.17
CA ALA A 167 -26.82 5.11 2.41
C ALA A 167 -27.15 6.48 1.77
N THR A 168 -26.29 7.48 1.97
CA THR A 168 -26.45 8.82 1.39
C THR A 168 -26.40 8.79 -0.15
N ILE A 169 -25.52 7.97 -0.74
CA ILE A 169 -25.44 7.78 -2.19
C ILE A 169 -26.72 7.12 -2.71
N ALA A 170 -27.25 6.10 -2.01
CA ALA A 170 -28.51 5.46 -2.36
C ALA A 170 -29.67 6.47 -2.34
N ASP A 171 -29.74 7.34 -1.33
CA ASP A 171 -30.76 8.39 -1.23
C ASP A 171 -30.70 9.38 -2.39
N TYR A 172 -29.50 9.71 -2.89
CA TYR A 172 -29.34 10.56 -4.07
C TYR A 172 -29.76 9.84 -5.34
N LEU A 173 -29.21 8.64 -5.58
CA LEU A 173 -29.35 7.98 -6.87
C LEU A 173 -30.75 7.37 -7.08
N THR A 174 -31.48 7.05 -6.00
CA THR A 174 -32.89 6.61 -6.09
C THR A 174 -33.83 7.72 -6.56
N GLN A 175 -33.41 8.99 -6.52
CA GLN A 175 -34.17 10.12 -7.07
C GLN A 175 -34.03 10.25 -8.60
N ILE A 176 -33.15 9.46 -9.22
CA ILE A 176 -32.89 9.53 -10.66
C ILE A 176 -33.86 8.63 -11.41
N GLU A 177 -34.63 9.22 -12.32
CA GLU A 177 -35.53 8.48 -13.21
C GLU A 177 -34.78 8.03 -14.48
N ILE A 178 -34.57 6.72 -14.63
CA ILE A 178 -33.92 6.12 -15.81
C ILE A 178 -35.00 5.55 -16.74
N GLY A 179 -35.65 6.42 -17.52
CA GLY A 179 -36.82 6.06 -18.32
C GLY A 179 -36.58 5.18 -19.57
N TRP A 180 -35.32 4.84 -19.89
CA TRP A 180 -34.95 4.06 -21.08
C TRP A 180 -34.61 2.59 -20.79
N LEU A 181 -34.59 2.18 -19.52
CA LEU A 181 -34.26 0.81 -19.09
C LEU A 181 -35.49 0.09 -18.50
N PRO A 182 -35.56 -1.26 -18.61
CA PRO A 182 -36.49 -2.07 -17.83
C PRO A 182 -36.34 -1.81 -16.33
N SER A 183 -37.44 -1.83 -15.56
CA SER A 183 -37.46 -1.48 -14.13
C SER A 183 -36.46 -2.28 -13.29
N SER A 184 -36.34 -3.59 -13.52
CA SER A 184 -35.40 -4.46 -12.81
C SER A 184 -33.94 -4.03 -12.98
N ILE A 185 -33.57 -3.52 -14.16
CA ILE A 185 -32.22 -3.01 -14.44
C ILE A 185 -32.08 -1.59 -13.89
N ALA A 186 -33.10 -0.74 -14.07
CA ALA A 186 -33.09 0.64 -13.61
C ALA A 186 -32.93 0.76 -12.08
N GLU A 187 -33.47 -0.19 -11.32
CA GLU A 187 -33.37 -0.22 -9.85
C GLU A 187 -32.00 -0.71 -9.34
N SER A 188 -31.37 -1.66 -10.05
CA SER A 188 -30.10 -2.26 -9.61
C SER A 188 -28.86 -1.53 -10.14
N LEU A 189 -28.98 -0.91 -11.32
CA LEU A 189 -27.87 -0.28 -12.04
C LEU A 189 -27.15 0.81 -11.22
N PRO A 190 -27.82 1.72 -10.49
CA PRO A 190 -27.13 2.76 -9.74
C PRO A 190 -26.18 2.23 -8.67
N GLY A 191 -26.56 1.15 -7.98
CA GLY A 191 -25.73 0.51 -6.96
C GLY A 191 -24.50 -0.17 -7.56
N ILE A 192 -24.71 -0.96 -8.62
CA ILE A 192 -23.63 -1.64 -9.36
C ILE A 192 -22.65 -0.63 -9.96
N ALA A 193 -23.17 0.44 -10.58
CA ALA A 193 -22.35 1.50 -11.15
C ALA A 193 -21.55 2.24 -10.08
N SER A 194 -22.17 2.58 -8.94
CA SER A 194 -21.48 3.24 -7.83
C SER A 194 -20.33 2.39 -7.29
N TRP A 195 -20.54 1.08 -7.15
CA TRP A 195 -19.49 0.14 -6.75
C TRP A 195 -18.35 0.08 -7.77
N GLY A 196 -18.66 -0.03 -9.06
CA GLY A 196 -17.64 -0.02 -10.11
C GLY A 196 -16.80 1.26 -10.11
N ILE A 197 -17.44 2.42 -9.90
CA ILE A 197 -16.77 3.72 -9.81
C ILE A 197 -15.93 3.81 -8.53
N LEU A 198 -16.43 3.34 -7.40
CA LEU A 198 -15.68 3.28 -6.14
C LEU A 198 -14.38 2.49 -6.32
N ARG A 199 -14.44 1.28 -6.90
CA ARG A 199 -13.26 0.44 -7.13
C ARG A 199 -12.26 1.06 -8.09
N LEU A 200 -12.73 1.75 -9.13
CA LEU A 200 -11.84 2.49 -10.04
C LEU A 200 -11.17 3.66 -9.30
N ALA A 201 -11.94 4.45 -8.57
CA ALA A 201 -11.42 5.59 -7.80
C ALA A 201 -10.42 5.14 -6.73
N GLU A 202 -10.67 4.03 -6.03
CA GLU A 202 -9.74 3.48 -5.04
C GLU A 202 -8.39 3.14 -5.66
N LYS A 203 -8.39 2.55 -6.86
CA LYS A 203 -7.15 2.21 -7.59
C LYS A 203 -6.37 3.45 -7.99
N GLU A 204 -7.04 4.47 -8.55
CA GLU A 204 -6.39 5.72 -8.96
C GLU A 204 -5.81 6.47 -7.74
N VAL A 205 -6.57 6.51 -6.63
CA VAL A 205 -6.10 7.12 -5.39
C VAL A 205 -4.90 6.37 -4.80
N ALA A 206 -4.88 5.04 -4.84
CA ALA A 206 -3.73 4.26 -4.37
C ALA A 206 -2.44 4.64 -5.14
N GLY A 207 -2.53 4.78 -6.47
CA GLY A 207 -1.42 5.23 -7.31
C GLY A 207 -0.96 6.67 -7.00
N PHE A 208 -1.92 7.57 -6.74
CA PHE A 208 -1.60 8.94 -6.33
C PHE A 208 -0.92 8.98 -4.95
N LEU A 209 -1.47 8.27 -3.95
CA LEU A 209 -0.93 8.29 -2.58
C LEU A 209 0.47 7.65 -2.52
N SER A 210 0.70 6.54 -3.20
CA SER A 210 2.03 5.88 -3.22
C SER A 210 3.17 6.77 -3.72
N SER A 211 2.88 7.84 -4.47
CA SER A 211 3.87 8.80 -4.97
C SER A 211 3.96 10.10 -4.17
N HIS A 212 3.00 10.38 -3.27
CA HIS A 212 2.89 11.66 -2.56
C HIS A 212 2.95 11.54 -1.04
N VAL A 213 2.73 10.35 -0.47
CA VAL A 213 2.77 10.15 0.98
C VAL A 213 4.13 10.62 1.53
N GLY A 214 4.09 11.39 2.62
CA GLY A 214 5.30 11.89 3.29
C GLY A 214 5.88 13.20 2.72
N THR A 215 5.44 13.67 1.55
CA THR A 215 5.99 14.89 0.92
C THR A 215 5.61 16.20 1.64
N ALA A 216 4.49 16.20 2.36
CA ALA A 216 4.03 17.31 3.19
C ALA A 216 3.16 16.79 4.34
N PHE A 217 2.91 17.61 5.36
CA PHE A 217 2.05 17.25 6.49
C PHE A 217 0.66 16.73 6.03
N VAL A 218 0.05 17.38 5.04
CA VAL A 218 -1.27 16.97 4.51
C VAL A 218 -1.27 15.61 3.80
N TYR A 219 -0.08 15.10 3.44
CA TYR A 219 0.14 13.77 2.85
C TYR A 219 0.72 12.77 3.86
N THR A 220 0.64 13.06 5.15
CA THR A 220 0.85 12.06 6.22
C THR A 220 -0.44 11.28 6.44
N ARG A 221 -0.39 10.09 7.06
CA ARG A 221 -1.58 9.27 7.36
C ARG A 221 -2.63 10.09 8.11
N LEU A 222 -2.19 10.78 9.16
CA LEU A 222 -3.05 11.62 9.98
C LEU A 222 -3.47 12.93 9.27
N GLY A 223 -2.57 13.54 8.49
CA GLY A 223 -2.90 14.71 7.68
C GLY A 223 -4.00 14.42 6.65
N LEU A 224 -3.94 13.26 6.00
CA LEU A 224 -4.96 12.80 5.06
C LEU A 224 -6.31 12.59 5.74
N GLU A 225 -6.34 11.99 6.93
CA GLU A 225 -7.59 11.86 7.71
C GLU A 225 -8.18 13.22 8.10
N LEU A 226 -7.35 14.18 8.51
CA LEU A 226 -7.80 15.53 8.84
C LEU A 226 -8.32 16.29 7.61
N VAL A 227 -7.63 16.17 6.47
CA VAL A 227 -8.09 16.73 5.19
C VAL A 227 -9.43 16.12 4.79
N LEU A 228 -9.56 14.79 4.88
CA LEU A 228 -10.81 14.10 4.57
C LEU A 228 -11.93 14.55 5.51
N ALA A 229 -11.68 14.64 6.83
CA ALA A 229 -12.67 15.14 7.78
C ALA A 229 -13.14 16.57 7.45
N GLY A 230 -12.21 17.44 7.02
CA GLY A 230 -12.54 18.77 6.48
C GLY A 230 -13.38 18.71 5.20
N LEU A 231 -13.01 17.87 4.24
CA LEU A 231 -13.75 17.70 2.98
C LEU A 231 -15.16 17.14 3.19
N TYR A 232 -15.34 16.17 4.09
CA TYR A 232 -16.66 15.68 4.49
C TYR A 232 -17.49 16.79 5.16
N THR A 233 -16.87 17.66 5.95
CA THR A 233 -17.53 18.83 6.57
C THR A 233 -17.97 19.87 5.53
N ILE A 234 -17.16 20.11 4.50
CA ILE A 234 -17.52 20.99 3.38
C ILE A 234 -18.63 20.38 2.52
N PHE A 235 -18.55 19.07 2.25
CA PHE A 235 -19.52 18.35 1.44
C PHE A 235 -20.90 18.31 2.11
N ALA A 236 -20.94 18.04 3.42
CA ALA A 236 -22.16 17.89 4.20
C ALA A 236 -22.11 18.76 5.48
N PRO A 237 -22.26 20.09 5.38
CA PRO A 237 -22.21 20.97 6.55
C PRO A 237 -23.27 20.58 7.60
N SER A 238 -22.83 20.34 8.84
CA SER A 238 -23.67 19.84 9.91
C SER A 238 -23.45 20.59 11.21
N ARG A 239 -24.54 21.03 11.86
CA ARG A 239 -24.47 21.66 13.20
C ARG A 239 -23.99 20.68 14.28
N TRP A 240 -24.08 19.39 14.03
CA TRP A 240 -23.68 18.33 14.96
C TRP A 240 -22.18 18.12 15.04
N VAL A 241 -21.39 18.78 14.18
CA VAL A 241 -19.91 18.80 14.25
C VAL A 241 -19.41 19.26 15.63
N LEU A 242 -20.21 20.03 16.38
CA LEU A 242 -19.89 20.39 17.77
C LEU A 242 -19.71 19.17 18.68
N LEU A 243 -20.35 18.03 18.38
CA LEU A 243 -20.17 16.78 19.12
C LEU A 243 -18.77 16.18 18.92
N ALA A 244 -18.08 16.52 17.84
CA ALA A 244 -16.72 16.08 17.56
C ALA A 244 -15.65 16.93 18.26
N LEU A 245 -16.01 18.03 18.93
CA LEU A 245 -15.05 18.93 19.60
C LEU A 245 -14.11 18.20 20.59
N PRO A 246 -14.59 17.27 21.46
CA PRO A 246 -13.68 16.53 22.35
C PRO A 246 -12.67 15.68 21.57
N ALA A 247 -13.10 15.03 20.48
CA ALA A 247 -12.22 14.22 19.65
C ALA A 247 -11.21 15.09 18.90
N LEU A 248 -11.62 16.25 18.39
CA LEU A 248 -10.72 17.22 17.76
C LEU A 248 -9.69 17.78 18.74
N PHE A 249 -10.11 18.07 19.97
CA PHE A 249 -9.19 18.47 21.03
C PHE A 249 -8.18 17.36 21.33
N HIS A 250 -8.66 16.12 21.49
CA HIS A 250 -7.78 14.97 21.69
C HIS A 250 -6.78 14.85 20.52
N THR A 251 -7.25 14.85 19.28
CA THR A 251 -6.40 14.73 18.11
C THR A 251 -5.37 15.86 18.06
N ALA A 252 -5.75 17.12 18.26
CA ALA A 252 -4.82 18.24 18.15
C ALA A 252 -3.75 18.29 19.27
N PHE A 253 -4.08 17.86 20.49
CA PHE A 253 -3.25 18.13 21.67
C PHE A 253 -2.76 16.90 22.43
N LEU A 254 -3.49 15.78 22.37
CA LEU A 254 -3.24 14.59 23.20
C LEU A 254 -2.84 13.36 22.38
N ASN A 255 -3.13 13.35 21.08
CA ASN A 255 -2.85 12.21 20.23
C ASN A 255 -1.34 12.14 19.90
N PRO A 256 -0.62 11.08 20.34
CA PRO A 256 0.82 10.95 20.14
C PRO A 256 1.24 10.82 18.67
N HIS A 257 0.28 10.51 17.78
CA HIS A 257 0.51 10.39 16.34
C HIS A 257 0.56 11.76 15.65
N VAL A 258 0.11 12.85 16.30
CA VAL A 258 0.33 14.21 15.80
C VAL A 258 1.73 14.68 16.19
N GLN A 259 2.47 15.24 15.23
CA GLN A 259 3.81 15.79 15.45
C GLN A 259 3.77 17.25 15.99
N THR A 260 2.87 17.56 16.93
CA THR A 260 2.90 18.85 17.64
C THR A 260 3.90 18.80 18.79
N THR A 261 4.45 19.94 19.21
CA THR A 261 5.43 20.01 20.31
C THR A 261 4.92 19.32 21.59
N THR A 262 3.64 19.52 21.94
CA THR A 262 3.03 18.93 23.14
C THR A 262 2.85 17.42 23.00
N ALA A 263 2.30 16.94 21.88
CA ALA A 263 2.10 15.52 21.64
C ALA A 263 3.44 14.77 21.57
N MET A 264 4.46 15.37 20.95
CA MET A 264 5.82 14.82 20.91
C MET A 264 6.45 14.70 22.30
N ALA A 265 6.24 15.69 23.18
CA ALA A 265 6.74 15.61 24.56
C ALA A 265 6.06 14.47 25.33
N SER A 266 4.74 14.34 25.21
CA SER A 266 3.99 13.24 25.85
C SER A 266 4.37 11.87 25.28
N LEU A 267 4.58 11.77 23.97
CA LEU A 267 5.07 10.57 23.30
C LEU A 267 6.45 10.17 23.85
N GLN A 268 7.38 11.12 23.89
CA GLN A 268 8.74 10.86 24.36
C GLN A 268 8.75 10.43 25.84
N GLU A 269 7.91 11.02 26.69
CA GLU A 269 7.74 10.58 28.08
C GLU A 269 7.24 9.13 28.15
N ALA A 270 6.21 8.78 27.38
CA ALA A 270 5.65 7.43 27.35
C ALA A 270 6.64 6.37 26.82
N LEU A 271 7.47 6.72 25.83
CA LEU A 271 8.52 5.85 25.31
C LEU A 271 9.69 5.71 26.29
N THR A 272 10.05 6.78 26.98
CA THR A 272 11.13 6.76 27.99
C THR A 272 10.78 5.81 29.14
N ALA A 273 9.50 5.70 29.51
CA ALA A 273 9.02 4.71 30.47
C ALA A 273 9.26 3.25 30.02
N GLN A 274 9.50 3.01 28.73
CA GLN A 274 9.89 1.72 28.15
C GLN A 274 11.41 1.59 27.91
N ASN A 275 12.21 2.53 28.41
CA ASN A 275 13.64 2.70 28.09
C ASN A 275 13.92 2.97 26.60
N ILE A 276 12.93 3.52 25.88
CA ILE A 276 13.03 3.83 24.45
C ILE A 276 13.09 5.35 24.28
N THR A 277 14.00 5.80 23.43
CA THR A 277 14.05 7.17 22.93
C THR A 277 13.70 7.17 21.44
N LEU A 278 12.76 8.03 21.04
CA LEU A 278 12.49 8.30 19.63
C LEU A 278 13.52 9.32 19.15
N ILE A 279 14.39 8.90 18.24
CA ILE A 279 15.42 9.77 17.66
C ILE A 279 14.82 10.60 16.52
N ASP A 280 14.07 9.95 15.62
CA ASP A 280 13.48 10.60 14.47
C ASP A 280 12.28 9.81 13.95
N ARG A 281 11.34 10.48 13.28
CA ARG A 281 10.24 9.83 12.57
C ARG A 281 9.74 10.65 11.39
N GLN A 282 9.43 9.97 10.29
CA GLN A 282 8.90 10.60 9.10
C GLN A 282 8.09 9.61 8.28
N GLU A 283 7.01 10.10 7.68
CA GLU A 283 6.19 9.36 6.73
C GLU A 283 6.88 9.37 5.36
N SER A 284 6.83 8.25 4.64
CA SER A 284 7.45 8.12 3.32
C SER A 284 6.71 7.13 2.42
N VAL A 285 7.24 6.92 1.22
CA VAL A 285 6.62 6.12 0.15
C VAL A 285 6.47 4.63 0.50
N THR A 286 7.33 4.07 1.35
CA THR A 286 7.19 2.67 1.80
C THR A 286 6.40 2.53 3.10
N GLY A 287 6.32 3.58 3.91
CA GLY A 287 5.62 3.53 5.19
C GLY A 287 6.02 4.64 6.16
N TYR A 288 5.61 4.47 7.40
CA TYR A 288 6.05 5.26 8.53
C TYR A 288 7.45 4.82 8.95
N ILE A 289 8.45 5.68 8.78
CA ILE A 289 9.84 5.40 9.14
C ILE A 289 10.16 6.03 10.50
N SER A 290 10.79 5.27 11.40
CA SER A 290 11.28 5.82 12.67
C SER A 290 12.61 5.24 13.09
N VAL A 291 13.43 6.06 13.76
CA VAL A 291 14.64 5.61 14.45
C VAL A 291 14.38 5.65 15.94
N ILE A 292 14.55 4.50 16.57
CA ILE A 292 14.39 4.35 18.02
C ILE A 292 15.66 3.77 18.63
N GLU A 293 15.96 4.18 19.85
CA GLU A 293 17.12 3.71 20.61
C GLU A 293 16.69 3.22 21.98
N ASN A 294 17.19 2.05 22.37
CA ASN A 294 17.00 1.53 23.71
C ASN A 294 18.28 1.71 24.52
N SER A 295 18.30 2.65 25.46
CA SER A 295 19.49 2.94 26.26
C SER A 295 19.81 1.85 27.30
N ALA A 296 18.82 1.05 27.71
CA ALA A 296 19.02 -0.02 28.68
C ALA A 296 19.67 -1.26 28.05
N ILE A 297 19.21 -1.65 26.85
CA ILE A 297 19.70 -2.82 26.12
C ILE A 297 20.91 -2.44 25.25
N GLY A 298 20.92 -1.23 24.67
CA GLY A 298 22.05 -0.67 23.94
C GLY A 298 21.95 -0.71 22.42
N TRP A 299 20.77 -1.00 21.85
CA TRP A 299 20.54 -1.00 20.40
C TRP A 299 19.90 0.28 19.90
N ARG A 300 20.10 0.56 18.61
CA ARG A 300 19.37 1.54 17.80
C ARG A 300 18.79 0.83 16.59
N LEU A 301 17.50 1.00 16.32
CA LEU A 301 16.79 0.34 15.23
C LEU A 301 16.16 1.36 14.30
N MET A 302 16.09 1.01 13.01
CA MET A 302 15.22 1.67 12.04
C MET A 302 13.98 0.82 11.80
N ARG A 303 12.81 1.44 11.92
CA ARG A 303 11.51 0.83 11.70
C ARG A 303 10.91 1.34 10.39
N CYS A 304 10.13 0.47 9.74
CA CYS A 304 9.18 0.84 8.71
C CYS A 304 7.84 0.17 9.06
N ASP A 305 6.82 0.98 9.35
CA ASP A 305 5.53 0.53 9.84
C ASP A 305 5.66 -0.46 11.02
N HIS A 306 5.11 -1.67 10.88
CA HIS A 306 5.19 -2.78 11.84
C HIS A 306 6.35 -3.75 11.52
N SER A 307 7.51 -3.22 11.17
CA SER A 307 8.72 -4.02 10.98
C SER A 307 9.99 -3.23 11.27
N LEU A 308 11.12 -3.95 11.27
CA LEU A 308 12.47 -3.44 11.38
C LEU A 308 13.17 -3.54 10.01
N LEU A 309 13.84 -2.47 9.60
CA LEU A 309 14.71 -2.43 8.41
C LEU A 309 16.18 -2.69 8.75
N GLY A 310 16.47 -2.86 10.04
CA GLY A 310 17.80 -3.13 10.57
C GLY A 310 18.08 -2.32 11.83
N GLY A 311 19.32 -2.40 12.27
CA GLY A 311 19.80 -1.66 13.42
C GLY A 311 21.18 -2.06 13.86
N GLU A 312 21.68 -1.34 14.86
CA GLU A 312 23.04 -1.47 15.36
C GLU A 312 23.06 -1.49 16.89
N TRP A 313 23.94 -2.30 17.46
CA TRP A 313 24.41 -2.13 18.83
C TRP A 313 25.28 -0.89 18.90
N VAL A 314 24.86 0.08 19.71
CA VAL A 314 25.54 1.36 19.91
C VAL A 314 26.20 1.45 21.29
N TYR A 315 25.69 0.70 22.27
CA TYR A 315 26.28 0.59 23.61
C TYR A 315 26.43 -0.87 24.04
N ILE A 316 27.47 -1.15 24.83
CA ILE A 316 27.59 -2.40 25.60
C ILE A 316 27.68 -2.02 27.07
N ARG A 317 26.72 -2.48 27.88
CA ARG A 317 26.64 -2.17 29.33
C ARG A 317 26.67 -0.65 29.59
N GLY A 318 25.98 0.13 28.76
CA GLY A 318 25.90 1.60 28.86
C GLY A 318 27.14 2.35 28.36
N VAL A 319 28.15 1.67 27.83
CA VAL A 319 29.36 2.30 27.27
C VAL A 319 29.28 2.30 25.75
N PRO A 320 29.44 3.45 25.07
CA PRO A 320 29.49 3.51 23.61
C PRO A 320 30.60 2.62 23.06
N ILE A 321 30.30 1.86 22.00
CA ILE A 321 31.31 1.03 21.34
C ILE A 321 31.96 1.77 20.16
N PRO A 322 33.27 1.57 19.94
CA PRO A 322 34.01 2.31 18.91
C PRO A 322 33.64 1.89 17.48
N VAL A 323 33.23 0.62 17.30
CA VAL A 323 32.73 0.08 16.04
C VAL A 323 31.38 -0.55 16.34
N LYS A 324 30.35 -0.06 15.65
CA LYS A 324 28.99 -0.53 15.82
C LYS A 324 28.83 -1.92 15.19
N GLU A 325 27.94 -2.72 15.76
CA GLU A 325 27.66 -4.09 15.32
C GLU A 325 26.21 -4.18 14.85
N PRO A 326 25.89 -4.79 13.70
CA PRO A 326 24.49 -4.93 13.31
C PRO A 326 23.75 -5.86 14.27
N VAL A 327 22.47 -5.59 14.49
CA VAL A 327 21.61 -6.44 15.35
C VAL A 327 21.21 -7.75 14.66
N TYR A 328 21.21 -7.78 13.33
CA TYR A 328 20.93 -8.97 12.52
C TYR A 328 22.21 -9.45 11.86
N SER A 329 22.45 -10.76 11.95
CA SER A 329 23.65 -11.38 11.41
C SER A 329 23.60 -11.61 9.90
N VAL A 330 22.39 -11.73 9.33
CA VAL A 330 22.20 -11.90 7.87
C VAL A 330 22.91 -10.81 7.06
N PHE A 331 22.90 -9.56 7.52
CA PHE A 331 23.56 -8.44 6.83
C PHE A 331 25.08 -8.58 6.74
N LEU A 332 25.69 -9.28 7.71
CA LEU A 332 27.11 -9.61 7.67
C LEU A 332 27.37 -10.78 6.73
N MET A 333 26.47 -11.77 6.70
CA MET A 333 26.59 -12.91 5.79
C MET A 333 26.51 -12.47 4.32
N LEU A 334 25.67 -11.49 3.97
CA LEU A 334 25.59 -10.96 2.60
C LEU A 334 26.94 -10.43 2.07
N GLU A 335 27.81 -9.93 2.95
CA GLU A 335 29.15 -9.47 2.58
C GLU A 335 30.03 -10.61 2.04
N ALA A 336 29.73 -11.87 2.38
CA ALA A 336 30.46 -13.04 1.91
C ALA A 336 30.41 -13.23 0.38
N VAL A 337 29.61 -12.45 -0.34
CA VAL A 337 29.61 -12.41 -1.81
C VAL A 337 31.01 -12.16 -2.37
N ARG A 338 31.84 -11.36 -1.67
CA ARG A 338 33.22 -11.07 -2.05
C ARG A 338 34.22 -12.18 -1.69
N LEU A 339 33.80 -13.12 -0.84
CA LEU A 339 34.61 -14.26 -0.43
C LEU A 339 34.44 -15.45 -1.38
N VAL A 340 33.46 -15.42 -2.30
CA VAL A 340 33.29 -16.48 -3.29
C VAL A 340 34.50 -16.55 -4.21
N GLU A 341 35.07 -17.75 -4.32
CA GLU A 341 36.21 -18.02 -5.19
C GLU A 341 35.75 -18.09 -6.65
N THR A 342 36.48 -17.40 -7.52
CA THR A 342 36.24 -17.34 -8.96
C THR A 342 37.52 -17.66 -9.70
N GLU A 343 37.40 -18.12 -10.94
CA GLU A 343 38.54 -18.51 -11.78
C GLU A 343 39.44 -17.30 -12.09
N VAL A 344 38.82 -16.13 -12.24
CA VAL A 344 39.52 -14.85 -12.42
C VAL A 344 39.13 -13.90 -11.28
N PRO A 345 39.85 -13.95 -10.13
CA PRO A 345 39.50 -13.12 -8.99
C PRO A 345 39.72 -11.64 -9.28
N VAL A 346 38.73 -10.83 -8.90
CA VAL A 346 38.82 -9.37 -8.93
C VAL A 346 39.29 -8.87 -7.57
N ALA A 347 40.24 -7.93 -7.54
CA ALA A 347 40.61 -7.26 -6.30
C ALA A 347 39.51 -6.27 -5.89
N ASP A 348 39.13 -6.23 -4.61
CA ASP A 348 38.04 -5.39 -4.07
C ASP A 348 38.09 -3.93 -4.59
N LYS A 349 39.28 -3.29 -4.57
CA LYS A 349 39.49 -1.92 -5.06
C LYS A 349 39.16 -1.68 -6.55
N ASN A 350 39.08 -2.75 -7.34
CA ASN A 350 38.76 -2.72 -8.77
C ASN A 350 37.36 -3.27 -9.06
N ALA A 351 36.68 -3.82 -8.05
CA ALA A 351 35.37 -4.44 -8.17
C ALA A 351 34.26 -3.38 -8.19
N LYS A 352 33.15 -3.73 -8.83
CA LYS A 352 31.90 -2.97 -8.82
C LYS A 352 30.79 -3.79 -8.20
N ALA A 353 30.04 -3.19 -7.29
CA ALA A 353 28.89 -3.80 -6.65
C ALA A 353 27.59 -3.03 -6.92
N LEU A 354 26.48 -3.76 -7.07
CA LEU A 354 25.12 -3.23 -7.05
C LEU A 354 24.40 -3.80 -5.83
N VAL A 355 23.86 -2.93 -4.98
CA VAL A 355 23.04 -3.32 -3.83
C VAL A 355 21.61 -2.86 -4.11
N ILE A 356 20.68 -3.81 -4.17
CA ILE A 356 19.24 -3.55 -4.29
C ILE A 356 18.64 -3.59 -2.89
N GLY A 357 18.08 -2.46 -2.45
CA GLY A 357 17.70 -2.19 -1.06
C GLY A 357 18.85 -1.59 -0.25
N LEU A 358 18.52 -1.02 0.92
CA LEU A 358 19.50 -0.34 1.78
C LEU A 358 19.35 -0.65 3.27
N GLY A 359 18.14 -0.54 3.81
CA GLY A 359 17.88 -0.63 5.26
C GLY A 359 18.72 0.39 6.06
N VAL A 360 19.45 -0.06 7.07
CA VAL A 360 20.38 0.79 7.84
C VAL A 360 21.76 0.96 7.18
N GLY A 361 22.01 0.29 6.05
CA GLY A 361 23.23 0.47 5.27
C GLY A 361 24.42 -0.40 5.65
N THR A 362 24.22 -1.49 6.42
CA THR A 362 25.29 -2.37 6.91
C THR A 362 26.16 -2.94 5.78
N THR A 363 25.55 -3.64 4.83
CA THR A 363 26.26 -4.31 3.72
C THR A 363 26.87 -3.32 2.73
N PRO A 364 26.17 -2.30 2.20
CA PRO A 364 26.79 -1.34 1.29
C PRO A 364 27.95 -0.56 1.95
N THR A 365 27.81 -0.20 3.24
CA THR A 365 28.92 0.43 3.99
C THR A 365 30.13 -0.49 4.06
N ALA A 366 29.94 -1.79 4.28
CA ALA A 366 31.03 -2.76 4.32
C ALA A 366 31.75 -2.89 2.97
N LEU A 367 31.01 -2.96 1.87
CA LEU A 367 31.58 -3.03 0.53
C LEU A 367 32.41 -1.78 0.21
N VAL A 368 31.92 -0.59 0.57
CA VAL A 368 32.67 0.66 0.46
C VAL A 368 33.93 0.66 1.33
N ASP A 369 33.87 0.08 2.54
CA ASP A 369 35.02 -0.09 3.44
C ASP A 369 36.14 -0.93 2.83
N HIS A 370 35.78 -1.93 2.05
CA HIS A 370 36.71 -2.76 1.28
C HIS A 370 37.23 -2.08 0.00
N GLY A 371 36.79 -0.84 -0.29
CA GLY A 371 37.18 -0.08 -1.47
C GLY A 371 36.41 -0.47 -2.74
N ILE A 372 35.32 -1.22 -2.61
CA ILE A 372 34.49 -1.66 -3.74
C ILE A 372 33.62 -0.49 -4.21
N ASN A 373 33.61 -0.24 -5.51
CA ASN A 373 32.79 0.79 -6.12
C ASN A 373 31.30 0.36 -6.08
N THR A 374 30.52 0.94 -5.17
CA THR A 374 29.20 0.39 -4.77
C THR A 374 28.07 1.34 -5.15
N THR A 375 27.12 0.86 -5.95
CA THR A 375 25.88 1.56 -6.27
C THR A 375 24.75 0.97 -5.44
N VAL A 376 24.01 1.82 -4.72
CA VAL A 376 22.82 1.42 -3.97
C VAL A 376 21.56 1.87 -4.72
N VAL A 377 20.56 1.00 -4.78
CA VAL A 377 19.21 1.31 -5.30
C VAL A 377 18.22 1.18 -4.15
N GLU A 378 17.64 2.28 -3.71
CA GLU A 378 16.67 2.32 -2.61
C GLU A 378 15.43 3.08 -3.09
N ILE A 379 14.24 2.54 -2.83
CA ILE A 379 13.00 3.19 -3.28
C ILE A 379 12.58 4.33 -2.35
N ASP A 380 12.95 4.26 -1.07
CA ASP A 380 12.51 5.18 -0.03
C ASP A 380 13.57 6.24 0.32
N PRO A 381 13.31 7.53 0.01
CA PRO A 381 14.26 8.60 0.29
C PRO A 381 14.49 8.83 1.79
N VAL A 382 13.51 8.52 2.65
CA VAL A 382 13.62 8.71 4.10
C VAL A 382 14.45 7.60 4.73
N VAL A 383 14.35 6.37 4.22
CA VAL A 383 15.24 5.26 4.63
C VAL A 383 16.70 5.62 4.33
N HIS A 384 16.98 6.14 3.14
CA HIS A 384 18.32 6.63 2.78
C HIS A 384 18.80 7.75 3.69
N ASP A 385 18.01 8.82 3.85
CA ASP A 385 18.36 9.94 4.71
C ASP A 385 18.62 9.51 6.16
N PHE A 386 17.79 8.62 6.71
CA PHE A 386 17.96 8.14 8.08
C PHE A 386 19.19 7.22 8.21
N ALA A 387 19.51 6.41 7.21
CA ALA A 387 20.72 5.60 7.18
C ALA A 387 21.98 6.47 7.22
N VAL A 388 22.00 7.57 6.45
CA VAL A 388 23.10 8.56 6.47
C VAL A 388 23.20 9.24 7.83
N ARG A 389 22.09 9.81 8.33
CA ARG A 389 22.11 10.66 9.53
C ARG A 389 22.31 9.90 10.83
N HIS A 390 21.72 8.70 10.94
CA HIS A 390 21.60 7.99 12.23
C HIS A 390 22.43 6.71 12.31
N PHE A 391 22.77 6.10 11.17
CA PHE A 391 23.52 4.84 11.12
C PHE A 391 24.94 5.01 10.58
N GLY A 392 25.20 6.08 9.83
CA GLY A 392 26.53 6.39 9.31
C GLY A 392 26.84 5.62 8.03
N LEU A 393 25.84 5.46 7.17
CA LEU A 393 25.98 4.93 5.81
C LEU A 393 27.14 5.64 5.10
N ARG A 394 28.05 4.86 4.50
CA ARG A 394 29.15 5.37 3.67
C ARG A 394 28.91 5.02 2.22
N GLU A 395 29.12 6.02 1.38
CA GLU A 395 28.82 5.95 -0.05
C GLU A 395 30.04 6.43 -0.85
N ASN A 396 30.33 5.77 -1.97
CA ASN A 396 31.31 6.22 -2.96
C ASN A 396 30.70 6.53 -4.33
N ASN A 397 29.39 6.28 -4.50
CA ASN A 397 28.55 6.80 -5.57
C ASN A 397 27.28 7.39 -4.96
N PRO A 398 26.58 8.31 -5.66
CA PRO A 398 25.23 8.71 -5.27
C PRO A 398 24.27 7.51 -5.26
N ALA A 399 23.45 7.39 -4.22
CA ALA A 399 22.35 6.43 -4.21
C ALA A 399 21.35 6.71 -5.36
N VAL A 400 20.80 5.64 -5.92
CA VAL A 400 19.73 5.68 -6.89
C VAL A 400 18.41 5.55 -6.15
N LEU A 401 17.68 6.65 -6.05
CA LEU A 401 16.37 6.72 -5.38
C LEU A 401 15.23 6.42 -6.37
N GLU A 402 15.17 5.18 -6.89
CA GLU A 402 14.22 4.72 -7.91
C GLU A 402 13.69 3.31 -7.58
N ASP A 403 12.55 2.93 -8.19
CA ASP A 403 12.07 1.54 -8.19
C ASP A 403 13.08 0.60 -8.86
N ALA A 404 13.49 -0.45 -8.15
CA ALA A 404 14.51 -1.38 -8.60
C ALA A 404 14.11 -2.15 -9.86
N VAL A 405 12.83 -2.48 -10.06
CA VAL A 405 12.35 -3.18 -11.26
C VAL A 405 12.57 -2.32 -12.51
N SER A 406 12.12 -1.07 -12.44
CA SER A 406 12.23 -0.10 -13.52
C SER A 406 13.69 0.28 -13.80
N TYR A 407 14.46 0.53 -12.73
CA TYR A 407 15.88 0.84 -12.82
C TYR A 407 16.69 -0.31 -13.45
N THR A 408 16.47 -1.55 -13.01
CA THR A 408 17.14 -2.74 -13.57
C THR A 408 16.81 -2.90 -15.06
N THR A 409 15.54 -2.74 -15.43
CA THR A 409 15.10 -2.82 -16.83
C THR A 409 15.78 -1.79 -17.73
N LYS A 410 15.99 -0.57 -17.21
CA LYS A 410 16.74 0.51 -17.89
C LYS A 410 18.22 0.13 -18.01
N LEU A 411 18.84 -0.23 -16.88
CA LEU A 411 20.27 -0.46 -16.77
C LEU A 411 20.76 -1.63 -17.61
N VAL A 412 19.98 -2.72 -17.73
CA VAL A 412 20.33 -3.88 -18.58
C VAL A 412 20.53 -3.47 -20.05
N LYS A 413 19.82 -2.46 -20.54
CA LYS A 413 19.95 -1.97 -21.92
C LYS A 413 21.14 -1.04 -22.11
N GLU A 414 21.50 -0.31 -21.06
CA GLU A 414 22.53 0.74 -21.11
C GLU A 414 23.92 0.21 -20.77
N ALA A 415 24.01 -0.70 -19.80
CA ALA A 415 25.26 -1.20 -19.24
C ALA A 415 25.15 -2.66 -18.76
N PRO A 416 24.92 -3.63 -19.65
CA PRO A 416 24.98 -5.06 -19.29
C PRO A 416 26.39 -5.44 -18.84
N GLU A 417 26.50 -6.53 -18.06
CA GLU A 417 27.79 -7.08 -17.59
C GLU A 417 28.69 -6.08 -16.86
N THR A 418 28.09 -5.28 -15.98
CA THR A 418 28.79 -4.18 -15.29
C THR A 418 29.35 -4.59 -13.94
N TYR A 419 28.67 -5.47 -13.20
CA TYR A 419 28.95 -5.70 -11.78
C TYR A 419 29.66 -7.03 -11.54
N ASP A 420 30.64 -6.99 -10.64
CA ASP A 420 31.31 -8.19 -10.10
C ASP A 420 30.45 -8.81 -9.00
N TYR A 421 29.80 -7.96 -8.20
CA TYR A 421 28.93 -8.37 -7.09
C TYR A 421 27.54 -7.75 -7.22
N ILE A 422 26.51 -8.54 -6.97
CA ILE A 422 25.16 -8.03 -6.71
C ILE A 422 24.74 -8.50 -5.32
N VAL A 423 24.19 -7.61 -4.51
CA VAL A 423 23.50 -7.94 -3.27
C VAL A 423 22.04 -7.55 -3.45
N HIS A 424 21.14 -8.53 -3.30
CA HIS A 424 19.70 -8.33 -3.35
C HIS A 424 19.14 -8.50 -1.94
N ASP A 425 18.87 -7.39 -1.26
CA ASP A 425 18.43 -7.33 0.13
C ASP A 425 17.31 -6.31 0.29
N VAL A 426 16.10 -6.76 -0.03
CA VAL A 426 14.88 -5.95 0.03
C VAL A 426 13.98 -6.52 1.11
N PHE A 427 13.17 -5.68 1.74
CA PHE A 427 12.14 -6.14 2.67
C PHE A 427 11.16 -4.99 2.94
N THR A 428 9.86 -5.24 2.83
CA THR A 428 8.83 -4.23 3.10
C THR A 428 7.85 -4.72 4.16
N GLY A 429 8.12 -4.39 5.43
CA GLY A 429 7.05 -4.28 6.44
C GLY A 429 6.22 -5.55 6.73
N GLY A 430 6.72 -6.76 6.48
CA GLY A 430 6.04 -8.02 6.80
C GLY A 430 6.18 -9.14 5.78
N ALA A 431 6.54 -8.83 4.53
CA ALA A 431 6.92 -9.82 3.53
C ALA A 431 7.82 -9.18 2.45
N GLU A 432 8.46 -10.03 1.67
CA GLU A 432 9.26 -9.65 0.52
C GLU A 432 8.40 -9.09 -0.63
N PRO A 433 8.82 -8.02 -1.34
CA PRO A 433 8.13 -7.55 -2.54
C PRO A 433 8.22 -8.60 -3.67
N VAL A 434 7.10 -9.24 -3.99
CA VAL A 434 7.04 -10.38 -4.94
C VAL A 434 7.65 -10.06 -6.30
N ASP A 435 7.46 -8.83 -6.79
CA ASP A 435 7.96 -8.40 -8.10
C ASP A 435 9.49 -8.50 -8.21
N LEU A 436 10.20 -8.37 -7.09
CA LEU A 436 11.66 -8.45 -6.99
C LEU A 436 12.20 -9.88 -6.88
N PHE A 437 11.33 -10.89 -6.96
CA PHE A 437 11.71 -12.32 -7.00
C PHE A 437 11.16 -13.03 -8.25
N THR A 438 10.60 -12.27 -9.19
CA THR A 438 10.13 -12.81 -10.47
C THR A 438 11.29 -13.27 -11.35
N LEU A 439 11.04 -14.29 -12.17
CA LEU A 439 11.99 -14.78 -13.17
C LEU A 439 12.57 -13.63 -14.01
N GLU A 440 11.72 -12.73 -14.48
CA GLU A 440 12.11 -11.62 -15.36
C GLU A 440 13.04 -10.63 -14.65
N PHE A 441 12.79 -10.33 -13.38
CA PHE A 441 13.66 -9.45 -12.59
C PHE A 441 15.02 -10.10 -12.33
N LEU A 442 15.02 -11.37 -11.91
CA LEU A 442 16.25 -12.13 -11.65
C LEU A 442 17.10 -12.29 -12.92
N GLN A 443 16.49 -12.50 -14.09
CA GLN A 443 17.18 -12.49 -15.39
C GLN A 443 17.83 -11.13 -15.69
N GLY A 444 17.19 -10.04 -15.28
CA GLY A 444 17.76 -8.70 -15.33
C GLY A 444 19.03 -8.60 -14.50
N LEU A 445 19.01 -9.05 -13.25
CA LEU A 445 20.20 -9.09 -12.38
C LEU A 445 21.31 -9.98 -12.96
N ASN A 446 20.97 -11.15 -13.51
CA ASN A 446 21.93 -12.02 -14.19
C ASN A 446 22.61 -11.32 -15.39
N SER A 447 21.83 -10.55 -16.16
CA SER A 447 22.35 -9.79 -17.32
C SER A 447 23.29 -8.65 -16.90
N LEU A 448 23.14 -8.11 -15.69
CA LEU A 448 23.99 -7.07 -15.12
C LEU A 448 25.31 -7.62 -14.54
N LEU A 449 25.37 -8.90 -14.17
CA LEU A 449 26.60 -9.54 -13.70
C LEU A 449 27.59 -9.75 -14.85
N LYS A 450 28.87 -9.52 -14.55
CA LYS A 450 29.98 -10.00 -15.40
C LYS A 450 30.00 -11.54 -15.45
N PRO A 451 30.73 -12.15 -16.40
CA PRO A 451 30.83 -13.61 -16.49
C PRO A 451 31.23 -14.30 -15.17
N GLU A 452 32.20 -13.74 -14.43
CA GLU A 452 32.64 -14.23 -13.11
C GLU A 452 31.81 -13.67 -11.94
N GLY A 453 30.73 -12.96 -12.24
CA GLY A 453 29.94 -12.24 -11.26
C GLY A 453 29.21 -13.17 -10.30
N VAL A 454 29.08 -12.70 -9.06
CA VAL A 454 28.43 -13.42 -7.96
C VAL A 454 27.28 -12.56 -7.42
N ILE A 455 26.17 -13.21 -7.11
CA ILE A 455 25.04 -12.57 -6.44
C ILE A 455 24.79 -13.21 -5.07
N ALA A 456 24.48 -12.39 -4.07
CA ALA A 456 23.92 -12.81 -2.80
C ALA A 456 22.49 -12.27 -2.68
N ILE A 457 21.53 -13.16 -2.43
CA ILE A 457 20.10 -12.84 -2.33
C ILE A 457 19.65 -13.14 -0.91
N ASN A 458 19.19 -12.14 -0.18
CA ASN A 458 18.47 -12.33 1.07
C ASN A 458 17.01 -12.70 0.76
N TYR A 459 16.48 -13.65 1.52
CA TYR A 459 15.06 -13.96 1.52
C TYR A 459 14.61 -14.32 2.94
N ALA A 460 13.72 -13.49 3.49
CA ALA A 460 13.07 -13.75 4.77
C ALA A 460 11.71 -14.44 4.56
N GLY A 461 11.53 -15.63 5.13
CA GLY A 461 10.26 -16.33 4.99
C GLY A 461 10.11 -17.54 5.89
N ASP A 462 8.88 -18.07 5.94
CA ASP A 462 8.56 -19.28 6.69
C ASP A 462 8.81 -20.53 5.86
N PHE A 463 9.83 -21.33 6.24
CA PHE A 463 10.27 -22.56 5.55
C PHE A 463 9.24 -23.70 5.60
N ARG A 464 8.20 -23.56 6.42
CA ARG A 464 7.04 -24.48 6.42
C ARG A 464 6.07 -24.17 5.27
N LEU A 465 6.11 -22.96 4.72
CA LEU A 465 5.25 -22.55 3.61
C LEU A 465 5.87 -22.90 2.24
N PRO A 466 5.07 -22.99 1.16
CA PRO A 466 5.62 -23.21 -0.17
C PRO A 466 6.41 -22.03 -0.75
N ALA A 467 6.19 -20.81 -0.27
CA ALA A 467 6.80 -19.58 -0.78
C ALA A 467 8.34 -19.64 -0.94
N PRO A 468 9.13 -20.00 0.09
CA PRO A 468 10.59 -20.17 -0.06
C PRO A 468 10.99 -21.14 -1.17
N ARG A 469 10.24 -22.24 -1.37
CA ARG A 469 10.53 -23.24 -2.42
C ARG A 469 10.34 -22.66 -3.80
N VAL A 470 9.26 -21.89 -4.00
CA VAL A 470 8.98 -21.21 -5.28
C VAL A 470 10.06 -20.19 -5.59
N VAL A 471 10.49 -19.41 -4.59
CA VAL A 471 11.55 -18.41 -4.76
C VAL A 471 12.89 -19.06 -5.10
N VAL A 472 13.33 -20.05 -4.31
CA VAL A 472 14.58 -20.78 -4.58
C VAL A 472 14.54 -21.45 -5.96
N ARG A 473 13.44 -22.09 -6.34
CA ARG A 473 13.30 -22.69 -7.67
C ARG A 473 13.40 -21.65 -8.80
N THR A 474 12.82 -20.47 -8.60
CA THR A 474 12.89 -19.38 -9.59
C THR A 474 14.32 -18.86 -9.73
N ILE A 475 15.07 -18.78 -8.63
CA ILE A 475 16.49 -18.39 -8.65
C ILE A 475 17.33 -19.42 -9.41
N LEU A 476 17.11 -20.72 -9.16
CA LEU A 476 17.84 -21.81 -9.82
C LEU A 476 17.53 -21.93 -11.32
N GLU A 477 16.39 -21.41 -11.79
CA GLU A 477 16.10 -21.30 -13.22
C GLU A 477 16.99 -20.25 -13.92
N VAL A 478 17.49 -19.27 -13.17
CA VAL A 478 18.31 -18.16 -13.70
C VAL A 478 19.80 -18.40 -13.49
N PHE A 479 20.17 -18.98 -12.35
CA PHE A 479 21.57 -19.16 -11.96
C PHE A 479 21.91 -20.66 -11.85
N PRO A 480 22.91 -21.14 -12.59
CA PRO A 480 23.21 -22.57 -12.67
C PRO A 480 23.88 -23.14 -11.41
N ALA A 481 24.58 -22.32 -10.61
CA ALA A 481 25.28 -22.76 -9.41
C ALA A 481 24.94 -21.89 -8.22
N CYS A 482 24.20 -22.44 -7.26
CA CYS A 482 23.77 -21.74 -6.05
C CYS A 482 23.95 -22.58 -4.78
N ARG A 483 24.14 -21.91 -3.64
CA ARG A 483 24.14 -22.50 -2.30
C ARG A 483 23.29 -21.64 -1.37
N VAL A 484 22.51 -22.29 -0.51
CA VAL A 484 21.51 -21.64 0.37
C VAL A 484 21.95 -21.79 1.82
N PHE A 485 21.96 -20.69 2.58
CA PHE A 485 22.38 -20.69 3.97
C PHE A 485 21.35 -20.02 4.86
N ARG A 486 21.07 -20.62 6.01
CA ARG A 486 20.23 -20.04 7.06
C ARG A 486 21.05 -19.07 7.92
N GLU A 487 20.39 -18.04 8.44
CA GLU A 487 21.00 -17.13 9.41
C GLU A 487 21.42 -17.86 10.70
N SER A 488 20.63 -18.83 11.14
CA SER A 488 20.90 -19.69 12.29
C SER A 488 20.63 -21.16 11.97
N ALA A 489 21.17 -22.06 12.80
CA ALA A 489 20.85 -23.48 12.75
C ALA A 489 19.33 -23.71 12.80
N ALA A 490 18.86 -24.76 12.14
CA ALA A 490 17.46 -25.17 12.22
C ALA A 490 17.12 -25.60 13.66
N ASP A 491 15.98 -25.12 14.15
CA ASP A 491 15.45 -25.46 15.48
C ASP A 491 14.02 -25.95 15.30
N GLU A 492 13.88 -27.24 15.01
CA GLU A 492 12.59 -27.89 14.77
C GLU A 492 11.68 -27.80 16.00
N GLU A 493 12.24 -27.89 17.21
CA GLU A 493 11.46 -27.84 18.45
C GLU A 493 10.80 -26.46 18.62
N THR A 494 11.56 -25.38 18.40
CA THR A 494 11.02 -24.02 18.44
C THR A 494 10.04 -23.78 17.29
N ALA A 495 10.37 -24.25 16.08
CA ALA A 495 9.50 -24.09 14.92
C ALA A 495 8.14 -24.80 15.11
N ASP A 496 8.13 -25.99 15.70
CA ASP A 496 6.90 -26.73 16.00
C ASP A 496 6.09 -26.08 17.13
N LYS A 497 6.74 -25.57 18.18
CA LYS A 497 6.07 -24.84 19.26
C LYS A 497 5.42 -23.55 18.77
N GLN A 498 6.08 -22.83 17.88
CA GLN A 498 5.57 -21.57 17.34
C GLN A 498 4.65 -21.77 16.12
N GLY A 499 4.68 -22.95 15.50
CA GLY A 499 3.95 -23.26 14.27
C GLY A 499 4.48 -22.51 13.04
N GLN A 500 5.70 -21.99 13.10
CA GLN A 500 6.35 -21.17 12.05
C GLN A 500 7.86 -21.41 12.08
N ASP A 501 8.51 -21.45 10.92
CA ASP A 501 9.98 -21.44 10.76
C ASP A 501 10.39 -20.20 9.96
N PHE A 502 10.10 -19.01 10.51
CA PHE A 502 10.42 -17.74 9.89
C PHE A 502 11.90 -17.39 10.12
N ILE A 503 12.69 -17.36 9.05
CA ILE A 503 14.12 -17.11 9.13
C ILE A 503 14.62 -16.37 7.89
N ASN A 504 15.68 -15.58 8.06
CA ASN A 504 16.44 -15.06 6.94
C ASN A 504 17.33 -16.14 6.34
N THR A 505 17.39 -16.18 5.01
CA THR A 505 18.32 -17.04 4.28
C THR A 505 19.08 -16.24 3.25
N VAL A 506 20.36 -16.57 3.07
CA VAL A 506 21.20 -16.00 2.01
C VAL A 506 21.48 -17.05 0.97
N ILE A 507 21.16 -16.72 -0.27
CA ILE A 507 21.38 -17.57 -1.43
C ILE A 507 22.52 -16.95 -2.23
N PHE A 508 23.66 -17.60 -2.23
CA PHE A 508 24.78 -17.21 -3.09
C PHE A 508 24.66 -17.95 -4.40
N CYS A 509 24.81 -17.24 -5.51
CA CYS A 509 24.77 -17.83 -6.84
C CYS A 509 25.88 -17.27 -7.73
N ARG A 510 26.35 -18.11 -8.66
CA ARG A 510 27.28 -17.74 -9.73
C ARG A 510 26.53 -17.63 -11.04
N LYS A 511 26.98 -16.75 -11.93
CA LYS A 511 26.44 -16.65 -13.31
C LYS A 511 26.77 -17.87 -14.16
N ILE A 512 27.89 -18.53 -13.88
CA ILE A 512 28.39 -19.71 -14.61
C ILE A 512 28.19 -20.99 -13.79
N ASP A 513 28.11 -22.13 -14.50
CA ASP A 513 28.02 -23.46 -13.90
C ASP A 513 29.40 -23.92 -13.42
N ALA A 514 29.79 -23.45 -12.24
CA ALA A 514 31.05 -23.78 -11.61
C ALA A 514 30.88 -23.87 -10.08
N PRO A 515 31.74 -24.64 -9.37
CA PRO A 515 31.62 -24.81 -7.93
C PRO A 515 31.58 -23.49 -7.17
N LEU A 516 30.71 -23.39 -6.17
CA LEU A 516 30.59 -22.23 -5.31
C LEU A 516 31.28 -22.51 -3.97
N THR A 517 32.54 -22.10 -3.86
CA THR A 517 33.34 -22.16 -2.63
C THR A 517 33.67 -20.76 -2.12
N PHE A 518 33.97 -20.66 -0.83
CA PHE A 518 34.37 -19.40 -0.20
C PHE A 518 35.81 -19.52 0.27
N ARG A 519 36.61 -18.49 0.01
CA ARG A 519 37.91 -18.37 0.67
C ARG A 519 37.70 -18.14 2.17
N PRO A 520 38.60 -18.62 3.04
CA PRO A 520 38.57 -18.26 4.45
C PRO A 520 38.63 -16.74 4.65
N ALA A 521 37.86 -16.24 5.61
CA ALA A 521 37.93 -14.85 6.01
C ALA A 521 39.23 -14.57 6.77
N VAL A 522 39.80 -13.39 6.56
CA VAL A 522 41.03 -12.90 7.20
C VAL A 522 40.73 -11.69 8.09
N GLU A 523 41.70 -11.26 8.91
CA GLU A 523 41.50 -10.14 9.86
C GLU A 523 40.99 -8.84 9.19
N ALA A 524 41.45 -8.56 7.97
CA ALA A 524 40.99 -7.41 7.20
C ALA A 524 39.49 -7.49 6.84
N ASP A 525 38.95 -8.70 6.71
CA ASP A 525 37.55 -8.96 6.38
C ASP A 525 36.60 -8.64 7.53
N TYR A 526 37.10 -8.63 8.77
CA TYR A 526 36.24 -8.44 9.93
C TYR A 526 35.91 -6.98 10.21
N LEU A 527 36.57 -6.02 9.54
CA LEU A 527 36.36 -4.58 9.75
C LEU A 527 36.37 -4.18 11.23
N LYS A 528 37.19 -4.88 12.04
CA LYS A 528 37.30 -4.72 13.50
C LYS A 528 35.98 -4.97 14.27
N THR A 529 35.10 -5.79 13.71
CA THR A 529 33.84 -6.23 14.32
C THR A 529 33.90 -7.69 14.71
N ARG A 530 33.39 -7.99 15.91
CA ARG A 530 33.24 -9.36 16.41
C ARG A 530 32.12 -10.09 15.67
N GLY A 531 31.07 -9.37 15.25
CA GLY A 531 29.98 -9.94 14.48
C GLY A 531 30.49 -10.62 13.21
N ARG A 532 31.35 -9.95 12.43
CA ARG A 532 31.91 -10.53 11.19
C ARG A 532 32.78 -11.75 11.47
N ALA A 533 33.59 -11.73 12.54
CA ALA A 533 34.38 -12.89 12.93
C ALA A 533 33.53 -14.15 13.24
N ILE A 534 32.24 -13.97 13.58
CA ILE A 534 31.33 -15.07 13.91
C ILE A 534 30.42 -15.43 12.71
N TYR A 535 29.91 -14.44 11.98
CA TYR A 535 28.78 -14.62 11.05
C TYR A 535 29.11 -14.32 9.58
N LEU A 536 30.30 -13.80 9.27
CA LEU A 536 30.67 -13.50 7.87
C LEU A 536 30.77 -14.77 7.03
N GLU A 537 31.39 -15.83 7.56
CA GLU A 537 31.44 -17.12 6.86
C GLU A 537 30.10 -17.85 6.99
N PRO A 538 29.43 -18.19 5.87
CA PRO A 538 28.17 -18.93 5.90
C PRO A 538 28.37 -20.35 6.46
N LYS A 539 27.57 -20.73 7.46
CA LYS A 539 27.74 -21.99 8.23
C LYS A 539 26.58 -22.97 8.08
N PHE A 540 25.35 -22.47 8.06
CA PHE A 540 24.15 -23.30 8.17
C PHE A 540 23.56 -23.56 6.78
N GLU A 541 24.25 -24.38 5.99
CA GLU A 541 23.83 -24.72 4.64
C GLU A 541 22.54 -25.55 4.64
N VAL A 542 21.65 -25.26 3.68
CA VAL A 542 20.40 -25.98 3.44
C VAL A 542 20.60 -26.90 2.24
N ASP A 543 20.18 -28.16 2.37
CA ASP A 543 20.09 -29.06 1.22
C ASP A 543 18.96 -28.58 0.28
N VAL A 544 19.36 -28.10 -0.89
CA VAL A 544 18.44 -27.55 -1.89
C VAL A 544 17.49 -28.63 -2.43
N GLN A 545 17.96 -29.88 -2.57
CA GLN A 545 17.12 -30.98 -3.05
C GLN A 545 16.07 -31.36 -2.00
N GLU A 546 16.45 -31.37 -0.73
CA GLU A 546 15.51 -31.57 0.37
C GLU A 546 14.48 -30.44 0.45
N LEU A 547 14.93 -29.19 0.32
CA LEU A 547 14.04 -28.02 0.34
C LEU A 547 13.00 -28.07 -0.79
N LEU A 548 13.44 -28.35 -2.03
CA LEU A 548 12.58 -28.35 -3.20
C LEU A 548 11.65 -29.56 -3.27
N GLY A 549 12.05 -30.69 -2.68
CA GLY A 549 11.32 -31.94 -2.72
C GLY A 549 11.21 -32.54 -4.14
N ALA A 550 10.53 -33.69 -4.24
CA ALA A 550 10.45 -34.47 -5.48
C ALA A 550 9.40 -33.96 -6.49
N GLN A 551 8.46 -33.11 -6.09
CA GLN A 551 7.36 -32.64 -6.94
C GLN A 551 7.43 -31.13 -7.20
N ASP A 552 7.26 -30.76 -8.46
CA ASP A 552 7.05 -29.37 -8.87
C ASP A 552 5.56 -29.00 -8.79
N GLU A 553 5.05 -28.85 -7.57
CA GLU A 553 3.62 -28.58 -7.35
C GLU A 553 3.20 -27.15 -7.74
N TRP A 554 4.10 -26.16 -7.58
CA TRP A 554 3.76 -24.74 -7.70
C TRP A 554 4.41 -24.02 -8.90
N GLY A 555 5.43 -24.61 -9.52
CA GLY A 555 6.21 -23.99 -10.59
C GLY A 555 7.17 -22.91 -10.09
N ILE A 556 7.41 -21.91 -10.95
CA ILE A 556 8.25 -20.74 -10.70
C ILE A 556 7.43 -19.45 -10.71
N LEU A 557 7.98 -18.41 -10.10
CA LEU A 557 7.39 -17.09 -9.98
C LEU A 557 7.66 -16.26 -11.25
N ARG A 558 6.59 -15.78 -11.88
CA ARG A 558 6.65 -14.88 -13.06
C ARG A 558 5.85 -13.62 -12.80
N LYS A 559 6.20 -12.54 -13.50
CA LYS A 559 5.53 -11.24 -13.38
C LYS A 559 4.00 -11.29 -13.55
N ASN A 560 3.48 -12.21 -14.34
CA ASN A 560 2.04 -12.36 -14.59
C ASN A 560 1.34 -13.38 -13.66
N ARG A 561 2.04 -13.90 -12.65
CA ARG A 561 1.55 -14.94 -11.74
C ARG A 561 1.93 -14.66 -10.29
N THR A 562 2.04 -13.39 -9.90
CA THR A 562 2.48 -12.98 -8.56
C THR A 562 1.42 -13.21 -7.49
N GLU A 563 0.15 -13.30 -7.88
CA GLU A 563 -0.99 -13.53 -7.00
C GLU A 563 -0.91 -14.86 -6.24
N MET A 564 -0.18 -15.85 -6.75
CA MET A 564 0.00 -17.13 -6.08
C MET A 564 0.72 -17.02 -4.72
N MET A 565 1.53 -15.96 -4.53
CA MET A 565 2.27 -15.72 -3.29
C MET A 565 1.41 -15.05 -2.21
N ALA A 566 0.27 -14.47 -2.58
CA ALA A 566 -0.51 -13.59 -1.70
C ALA A 566 -0.98 -14.28 -0.41
N GLU A 567 -1.49 -15.52 -0.49
CA GLU A 567 -1.98 -16.25 0.68
C GLU A 567 -0.84 -16.62 1.65
N TRP A 568 0.32 -17.01 1.11
CA TRP A 568 1.49 -17.33 1.92
C TRP A 568 2.09 -16.07 2.55
N HIS A 569 2.10 -14.94 1.85
CA HIS A 569 2.51 -13.65 2.39
C HIS A 569 1.59 -13.19 3.51
N VAL A 570 0.28 -13.41 3.41
CA VAL A 570 -0.65 -13.14 4.53
C VAL A 570 -0.27 -13.96 5.76
N THR A 571 0.00 -15.25 5.58
CA THR A 571 0.39 -16.13 6.71
C THR A 571 1.72 -15.71 7.30
N SER A 572 2.73 -15.49 6.45
CA SER A 572 4.08 -15.07 6.82
C SER A 572 4.08 -13.72 7.53
N ALA A 573 3.41 -12.69 6.99
CA ALA A 573 3.31 -11.37 7.60
C ALA A 573 2.57 -11.38 8.94
N THR A 574 1.56 -12.24 9.08
CA THR A 574 0.86 -12.43 10.38
C THR A 574 1.81 -13.05 11.42
N GLY A 575 2.67 -13.99 11.02
CA GLY A 575 3.71 -14.57 11.86
C GLY A 575 4.78 -13.54 12.25
N HIS A 576 5.30 -12.83 11.25
CA HIS A 576 6.28 -11.75 11.41
C HIS A 576 5.82 -10.67 12.40
N TRP A 577 4.56 -10.22 12.31
CA TRP A 577 3.97 -9.28 13.26
C TRP A 577 4.12 -9.74 14.72
N ARG A 578 3.92 -11.04 14.98
CA ARG A 578 4.07 -11.60 16.34
C ARG A 578 5.52 -11.62 16.79
N ILE A 579 6.46 -11.90 15.89
CA ILE A 579 7.89 -11.86 16.17
C ILE A 579 8.29 -10.42 16.54
N MET A 580 7.86 -9.43 15.77
CA MET A 580 8.17 -8.01 16.03
C MET A 580 7.68 -7.53 17.42
N ARG A 581 6.53 -8.05 17.90
CA ARG A 581 6.01 -7.78 19.25
C ARG A 581 6.84 -8.40 20.38
N GLN A 582 7.68 -9.40 20.08
CA GLN A 582 8.64 -9.96 21.03
C GLN A 582 9.97 -9.20 21.03
N VAL A 583 10.34 -8.58 19.91
CA VAL A 583 11.59 -7.82 19.75
C VAL A 583 11.49 -6.42 20.36
N VAL A 584 10.39 -5.72 20.10
CA VAL A 584 10.14 -4.36 20.60
C VAL A 584 8.83 -4.34 21.39
N PRO A 585 8.78 -3.68 22.58
CA PRO A 585 7.58 -3.68 23.41
C PRO A 585 6.32 -3.24 22.65
N PRO A 586 5.15 -3.88 22.88
CA PRO A 586 3.89 -3.53 22.23
C PRO A 586 3.59 -2.04 22.20
N ARG A 587 3.82 -1.36 23.33
CA ARG A 587 3.55 0.07 23.50
C ARG A 587 4.26 0.97 22.50
N VAL A 588 5.42 0.57 21.98
CA VAL A 588 6.21 1.35 21.01
C VAL A 588 5.58 1.31 19.62
N TRP A 589 4.89 0.21 19.28
CA TRP A 589 4.11 0.09 18.04
C TRP A 589 2.82 0.91 18.12
N GLU A 590 2.18 0.92 19.29
CA GLU A 590 0.93 1.66 19.55
C GLU A 590 1.10 3.17 19.57
N LEU A 591 2.32 3.65 19.77
CA LEU A 591 2.69 5.06 19.92
C LEU A 591 3.48 5.61 18.73
N TRP A 592 3.34 4.99 17.55
CA TRP A 592 4.08 5.35 16.34
C TRP A 592 4.02 6.84 16.02
#